data_AF-A0A3C0G8P7-F1
#
_entry.id   AF-A0A3C0G8P7-F1
#
_cell.length_a   1.000
_cell.length_b   1.000
_cell.length_c   1.000
_cell.angle_alpha   90.00
_cell.angle_beta   90.00
_cell.angle_gamma   90.00
#
_symmetry.space_group_name_H-M   'P 1'
#
loop_
_entity.id
_entity.type
_entity.pdbx_description
1 polymer ?
#
loop_
_entity_poly.entity_id
_entity_poly.type
_entity_poly.pdbx_seq_one_letter_code
_entity_poly.pdbx_strand_id
1 'polypeptide(L)'
;MAFLLIYSCGIEKYIPEGEQLYTGAELELLSEGEIHDSKEVKAELLNLIEPNPNTTFLGMKPALFFHYKAQREKPGFLYKFLNKSFGEEPVYFSEVNTDRVEELILNRLDNNGFFYSKSSSEVVNNDK
;
A
#
# COMPACT_ATOMS: atom_id res chain seq x y z
N MET A 1 -12.02 32.88 9.44
CA MET A 1 -11.60 31.66 8.70
C MET A 1 -10.75 30.84 9.66
N ALA A 2 -11.40 29.98 10.44
CA ALA A 2 -10.74 29.22 11.50
C ALA A 2 -10.02 28.02 10.86
N PHE A 3 -8.69 28.12 10.79
CA PHE A 3 -7.83 26.96 10.55
C PHE A 3 -7.95 26.05 11.78
N LEU A 4 -8.83 25.04 11.69
CA LEU A 4 -8.80 23.88 12.56
C LEU A 4 -7.49 23.14 12.27
N LEU A 5 -6.45 23.50 13.00
CA LEU A 5 -5.22 22.71 13.12
C LEU A 5 -5.60 21.42 13.86
N ILE A 6 -6.15 20.46 13.13
CA ILE A 6 -6.15 19.05 13.51
C ILE A 6 -4.69 18.61 13.55
N TYR A 7 -4.05 18.85 14.69
CA TYR A 7 -2.85 18.12 15.09
C TYR A 7 -3.27 16.65 15.23
N SER A 8 -3.26 15.94 14.11
CA SER A 8 -3.33 14.49 14.06
C SER A 8 -2.11 13.98 14.82
N CYS A 9 -2.27 13.68 16.11
CA CYS A 9 -1.34 12.80 16.80
C CYS A 9 -1.54 11.41 16.19
N GLY A 10 -0.90 11.21 15.04
CA GLY A 10 -1.16 10.13 14.10
C GLY A 10 -0.82 8.75 14.63
N ILE A 11 -1.04 7.76 13.77
CA ILE A 11 -0.62 6.37 13.99
C ILE A 11 0.91 6.26 14.06
N GLU A 12 1.65 7.26 13.56
CA GLU A 12 3.11 7.35 13.54
C GLU A 12 3.79 6.94 14.84
N LYS A 13 3.27 7.34 16.01
CA LYS A 13 3.84 6.95 17.31
C LYS A 13 3.82 5.45 17.62
N TYR A 14 3.07 4.67 16.84
CA TYR A 14 3.00 3.22 16.96
C TYR A 14 3.85 2.51 15.91
N ILE A 15 4.37 3.25 14.92
CA ILE A 15 5.27 2.71 13.90
C ILE A 15 6.65 2.54 14.54
N PRO A 16 7.31 1.37 14.38
CA PRO A 16 8.68 1.15 14.84
C PRO A 16 9.68 2.16 14.26
N GLU A 17 10.77 2.41 14.98
CA GLU A 17 11.84 3.27 14.46
C GLU A 17 12.45 2.67 13.18
N GLY A 18 12.61 3.51 12.16
CA GLY A 18 13.15 3.10 10.86
C GLY A 18 12.12 2.50 9.90
N GLU A 19 10.88 2.31 10.32
CA GLU A 19 9.80 1.81 9.47
C GLU A 19 8.92 2.91 8.88
N GLN A 20 8.41 2.66 7.69
CA GLN A 20 7.41 3.49 7.02
C GLN A 20 6.24 2.60 6.57
N LEU A 21 5.01 3.08 6.73
CA LEU A 21 3.86 2.35 6.20
C LEU A 21 3.89 2.37 4.68
N TYR A 22 3.62 1.22 4.08
CA TYR A 22 3.43 1.14 2.65
C TYR A 22 2.10 1.81 2.26
N THR A 23 2.17 2.71 1.27
CA THR A 23 1.01 3.50 0.81
C THR A 23 0.47 3.04 -0.54
N GLY A 24 1.02 1.97 -1.10
CA GLY A 24 0.68 1.48 -2.44
C GLY A 24 1.72 1.89 -3.47
N ALA A 25 1.51 1.45 -4.71
CA ALA A 25 2.32 1.79 -5.85
C ALA A 25 1.46 2.37 -6.97
N GLU A 26 2.10 3.18 -7.81
CA GLU A 26 1.54 3.61 -9.07
C GLU A 26 2.20 2.83 -10.20
N LEU A 27 1.41 2.37 -11.18
CA LEU A 27 1.91 1.69 -12.37
C LEU A 27 1.73 2.58 -13.59
N GLU A 28 2.83 2.89 -14.26
CA GLU A 28 2.85 3.54 -15.57
C GLU A 28 3.16 2.51 -16.65
N LEU A 29 2.39 2.53 -17.74
CA LEU A 29 2.58 1.64 -18.88
C LEU A 29 2.94 2.50 -20.09
N LEU A 30 4.18 2.37 -20.58
CA LEU A 30 4.68 3.08 -21.75
C LEU A 30 4.79 2.10 -22.93
N SER A 31 4.32 2.53 -24.10
CA SER A 31 4.34 1.73 -25.34
C SER A 31 4.52 2.64 -26.54
N GLU A 32 5.27 2.18 -27.54
CA GLU A 32 5.46 2.87 -28.81
C GLU A 32 4.23 2.76 -29.74
N GLY A 33 3.34 1.80 -29.47
CA GLY A 33 2.14 1.51 -30.26
C GLY A 33 0.88 1.36 -29.44
N GLU A 34 -0.27 1.26 -30.12
CA GLU A 34 -1.56 1.05 -29.49
C GLU A 34 -1.63 -0.33 -28.84
N ILE A 35 -1.96 -0.37 -27.54
CA ILE A 35 -2.21 -1.59 -26.80
C ILE A 35 -3.74 -1.79 -26.76
N HIS A 36 -4.21 -2.82 -27.45
CA HIS A 36 -5.58 -3.30 -27.30
C HIS A 36 -5.82 -3.71 -25.85
N ASP A 37 -6.98 -3.31 -25.29
CA ASP A 37 -7.37 -3.63 -23.91
C ASP A 37 -6.36 -3.18 -22.83
N SER A 38 -5.61 -2.10 -23.09
CA SER A 38 -4.62 -1.52 -22.17
C SER A 38 -5.11 -1.32 -20.73
N LYS A 39 -6.40 -1.03 -20.54
CA LYS A 39 -7.01 -0.92 -19.20
C LYS A 39 -7.07 -2.25 -18.46
N GLU A 40 -7.42 -3.33 -19.16
CA GLU A 40 -7.49 -4.67 -18.59
C GLU A 40 -6.09 -5.18 -18.25
N VAL A 41 -5.14 -5.01 -19.18
CA VAL A 41 -3.72 -5.34 -18.93
C VAL A 41 -3.20 -4.57 -17.72
N LYS A 42 -3.43 -3.26 -17.64
CA LYS A 42 -3.00 -2.45 -16.50
C LYS A 42 -3.63 -2.92 -15.18
N ALA A 43 -4.92 -3.26 -15.18
CA ALA A 43 -5.60 -3.78 -14.00
C ALA A 43 -5.03 -5.14 -13.56
N GLU A 44 -4.72 -6.03 -14.50
CA GLU A 44 -4.08 -7.31 -14.23
C GLU A 44 -2.69 -7.13 -13.60
N LEU A 45 -1.88 -6.22 -14.15
CA LEU A 45 -0.54 -5.94 -13.62
C LEU A 45 -0.59 -5.30 -12.23
N LEU A 46 -1.53 -4.39 -11.98
CA LEU A 46 -1.72 -3.78 -10.66
C LEU A 46 -2.04 -4.83 -9.57
N ASN A 47 -2.77 -5.89 -9.92
CA ASN A 47 -3.07 -6.98 -8.99
C ASN A 47 -1.86 -7.86 -8.63
N LEU A 48 -0.72 -7.70 -9.33
CA LEU A 48 0.52 -8.40 -9.00
C LEU A 48 1.36 -7.65 -7.96
N ILE A 49 1.01 -6.40 -7.67
CA ILE A 49 1.75 -5.56 -6.72
C ILE A 49 1.31 -5.93 -5.30
N GLU A 50 2.14 -6.71 -4.62
CA GLU A 50 1.95 -7.11 -3.23
C GLU A 50 3.12 -6.62 -2.35
N PRO A 51 2.87 -6.40 -1.05
CA PRO A 51 1.58 -6.46 -0.33
C PRO A 51 0.62 -5.32 -0.68
N ASN A 52 -0.66 -5.45 -0.34
CA ASN A 52 -1.63 -4.34 -0.44
C ASN A 52 -1.46 -3.36 0.73
N PRO A 53 -1.54 -2.04 0.52
CA PRO A 53 -1.43 -1.08 1.61
C PRO A 53 -2.64 -1.13 2.55
N ASN A 54 -2.45 -0.69 3.79
CA ASN A 54 -3.55 -0.57 4.76
C ASN A 54 -4.67 0.34 4.25
N THR A 55 -5.92 -0.06 4.52
CA THR A 55 -7.12 0.64 4.10
C THR A 55 -7.11 2.09 4.60
N THR A 56 -7.40 3.01 3.69
CA THR A 56 -7.48 4.44 3.97
C THR A 56 -8.90 4.95 3.76
N PHE A 57 -9.45 5.63 4.76
CA PHE A 57 -10.78 6.24 4.74
C PHE A 57 -10.67 7.71 5.10
N LEU A 58 -11.04 8.61 4.18
CA LEU A 58 -10.94 10.07 4.33
C LEU A 58 -9.54 10.54 4.78
N GLY A 59 -8.48 9.91 4.26
CA GLY A 59 -7.08 10.21 4.62
C GLY A 59 -6.62 9.63 5.96
N MET A 60 -7.46 8.85 6.65
CA MET A 60 -7.13 8.18 7.90
C MET A 60 -7.03 6.67 7.72
N LYS A 61 -6.32 5.96 8.61
CA LYS A 61 -6.24 4.49 8.64
C LYS A 61 -6.94 3.92 9.90
N PRO A 62 -8.29 3.97 9.99
CA PRO A 62 -9.01 3.62 11.22
C PRO A 62 -8.84 2.14 11.62
N ALA A 63 -8.80 1.23 10.64
CA ALA A 63 -8.54 -0.20 10.85
C ALA A 63 -7.22 -0.44 11.58
N LEU A 64 -6.14 0.13 11.03
CA LEU A 64 -4.80 0.09 11.61
C LEU A 64 -4.74 0.79 12.98
N PHE A 65 -5.45 1.89 13.16
CA PHE A 65 -5.54 2.54 14.47
C PHE A 65 -6.13 1.63 15.55
N PHE A 66 -7.24 0.94 15.25
CA PHE A 66 -7.85 0.00 16.20
C PHE A 66 -6.92 -1.16 16.50
N HIS A 67 -6.17 -1.63 15.50
CA HIS A 67 -5.15 -2.65 15.68
C HIS A 67 -4.10 -2.24 16.70
N TYR A 68 -3.43 -1.10 16.51
CA TYR A 68 -2.45 -0.60 17.48
C TYR A 68 -3.05 -0.33 18.86
N LYS A 69 -4.30 0.13 18.95
CA LYS A 69 -4.98 0.32 20.24
C LYS A 69 -5.29 -1.00 20.95
N ALA A 70 -5.61 -2.05 20.20
CA ALA A 70 -5.91 -3.37 20.74
C ALA A 70 -4.66 -4.12 21.20
N GLN A 71 -3.46 -3.78 20.69
CA GLN A 71 -2.18 -4.40 21.09
C GLN A 71 -1.55 -3.82 22.37
N ARG A 72 -2.12 -2.77 22.96
CA ARG A 72 -1.60 -2.15 24.19
C ARG A 72 -1.65 -3.10 25.38
N GLU A 73 -0.86 -2.84 26.42
CA GLU A 73 -0.83 -3.68 27.64
C GLU A 73 -2.22 -3.92 28.26
N LYS A 74 -3.08 -2.88 28.29
CA LYS A 74 -4.44 -2.93 28.82
C LYS A 74 -5.45 -2.37 27.81
N PRO A 75 -5.82 -3.14 26.77
CA PRO A 75 -6.78 -2.68 25.77
C PRO A 75 -8.20 -2.81 26.32
N GLY A 76 -8.99 -1.75 26.20
CA GLY A 76 -10.41 -1.80 26.54
C GLY A 76 -11.18 -2.77 25.62
N PHE A 77 -12.29 -3.32 26.12
CA PHE A 77 -13.12 -4.29 25.39
C PHE A 77 -13.53 -3.79 24.00
N LEU A 78 -13.89 -2.50 23.89
CA LEU A 78 -14.27 -1.87 22.61
C LEU A 78 -13.17 -1.97 21.56
N TYR A 79 -11.90 -1.69 21.92
CA TYR A 79 -10.79 -1.76 20.98
C TYR A 79 -10.49 -3.20 20.55
N LYS A 80 -10.58 -4.16 21.48
CA LYS A 80 -10.44 -5.59 21.13
C LYS A 80 -11.54 -6.04 20.17
N PHE A 81 -12.78 -5.64 20.42
CA PHE A 81 -13.91 -5.95 19.56
C PHE A 81 -13.74 -5.34 18.16
N LEU A 82 -13.42 -4.04 18.09
CA LEU A 82 -13.22 -3.34 16.81
C LEU A 82 -12.03 -3.89 16.03
N ASN A 83 -10.91 -4.21 16.68
CA ASN A 83 -9.78 -4.86 16.02
C ASN A 83 -10.15 -6.24 15.48
N LYS A 84 -10.94 -7.02 16.22
CA LYS A 84 -11.40 -8.33 15.75
C LYS A 84 -12.32 -8.21 14.53
N SER A 85 -13.11 -7.13 14.44
CA SER A 85 -14.06 -6.93 13.34
C SER A 85 -13.46 -6.23 12.12
N PHE A 86 -12.57 -5.26 12.32
CA PHE A 86 -12.11 -4.33 11.28
C PHE A 86 -10.62 -3.97 11.40
N GLY A 87 -9.87 -4.63 12.29
CA GLY A 87 -8.45 -4.34 12.47
C GLY A 87 -7.63 -4.86 11.30
N GLU A 88 -6.57 -4.12 10.98
CA GLU A 88 -5.56 -4.52 10.01
C GLU A 88 -4.18 -4.46 10.65
N GLU A 89 -3.37 -5.48 10.41
CA GLU A 89 -1.94 -5.46 10.75
C GLU A 89 -1.22 -4.38 9.93
N PRO A 90 -0.19 -3.73 10.49
CA PRO A 90 0.61 -2.78 9.74
C PRO A 90 1.27 -3.45 8.55
N VAL A 91 1.25 -2.77 7.40
CA VAL A 91 2.03 -3.16 6.23
C VAL A 91 3.14 -2.13 6.07
N TYR A 92 4.38 -2.55 6.28
CA TYR A 92 5.53 -1.69 6.15
C TYR A 92 6.15 -1.76 4.74
N PHE A 93 6.83 -0.69 4.35
CA PHE A 93 7.56 -0.66 3.09
C PHE A 93 8.71 -1.67 3.07
N SER A 94 9.30 -1.98 4.23
CA SER A 94 10.34 -3.02 4.36
C SER A 94 9.87 -4.42 3.96
N GLU A 95 8.56 -4.66 3.92
CA GLU A 95 7.96 -5.93 3.47
C GLU A 95 7.81 -6.00 1.94
N VAL A 96 8.00 -4.89 1.23
CA VAL A 96 7.84 -4.82 -0.23
C VAL A 96 9.14 -5.25 -0.92
N ASN A 97 9.05 -6.25 -1.80
CA ASN A 97 10.15 -6.64 -2.67
C ASN A 97 9.87 -6.17 -4.10
N THR A 98 10.43 -5.01 -4.46
CA THR A 98 10.21 -4.39 -5.76
C THR A 98 10.76 -5.23 -6.91
N ASP A 99 11.95 -5.83 -6.75
CA ASP A 99 12.55 -6.70 -7.76
C ASP A 99 11.62 -7.87 -8.11
N ARG A 100 11.01 -8.47 -7.09
CA ARG A 100 10.06 -9.56 -7.27
C ARG A 100 8.80 -9.12 -8.00
N VAL A 101 8.28 -7.93 -7.70
CA VAL A 101 7.12 -7.35 -8.38
C VAL A 101 7.45 -7.09 -9.85
N GLU A 102 8.63 -6.54 -10.15
CA GLU A 102 9.10 -6.33 -11.52
C GLU A 102 9.17 -7.65 -12.31
N GLU A 103 9.72 -8.71 -11.73
CA GLU A 103 9.75 -10.04 -12.34
C GLU A 103 8.35 -10.60 -12.63
N LEU A 104 7.40 -10.42 -11.69
CA LEU A 104 6.01 -10.83 -11.86
C LEU A 104 5.34 -10.08 -13.01
N ILE A 105 5.55 -8.77 -13.09
CA ILE A 105 5.03 -7.91 -14.16
C ILE A 105 5.59 -8.36 -15.50
N LEU A 106 6.91 -8.57 -15.61
CA LEU A 106 7.54 -9.03 -16.84
C LEU A 106 7.02 -10.40 -17.27
N ASN A 107 6.90 -11.34 -16.33
CA ASN A 107 6.33 -12.66 -16.63
C ASN A 107 4.88 -12.57 -17.12
N ARG A 108 4.06 -11.70 -16.51
CA ARG A 108 2.68 -11.49 -16.94
C ARG A 108 2.61 -10.88 -18.34
N LEU A 109 3.45 -9.88 -18.61
CA LEU A 109 3.55 -9.24 -19.92
C LEU A 109 3.95 -10.26 -21.00
N ASP A 110 4.96 -11.10 -20.74
CA ASP A 110 5.39 -12.15 -21.67
C ASP A 110 4.26 -13.16 -21.94
N ASN A 111 3.54 -13.60 -20.91
CA ASN A 111 2.40 -14.51 -21.06
C ASN A 111 1.24 -13.90 -21.87
N ASN A 112 1.10 -12.57 -21.84
CA ASN A 112 0.14 -11.82 -22.64
C ASN A 112 0.69 -11.43 -24.02
N GLY A 113 1.87 -11.90 -24.41
CA GLY A 113 2.48 -11.68 -25.73
C GLY A 113 3.28 -10.38 -25.87
N PHE A 114 3.48 -9.63 -24.78
CA PHE A 114 4.30 -8.43 -24.75
C PHE A 114 5.78 -8.78 -24.52
N PHE A 115 6.39 -9.43 -25.50
CA PHE A 115 7.77 -9.89 -25.41
C PHE A 115 8.78 -8.74 -25.35
N TYR A 116 9.92 -8.99 -24.70
CA TYR A 116 11.04 -8.03 -24.57
C TYR A 116 10.67 -6.76 -23.81
N SER A 117 9.62 -6.82 -22.99
CA SER A 117 9.25 -5.76 -22.06
C SER A 117 10.38 -5.46 -21.08
N LYS A 118 10.39 -4.24 -20.56
CA LYS A 118 11.29 -3.81 -19.47
C LYS A 118 10.45 -3.27 -18.33
N SER A 119 10.90 -3.54 -17.11
CA SER A 119 10.31 -3.03 -15.88
C SER A 119 11.40 -2.34 -15.07
N SER A 120 10.99 -1.34 -14.30
CA SER A 120 11.82 -0.65 -13.33
C SER A 120 10.92 -0.04 -12.25
N SER A 121 11.39 -0.04 -11.01
CA SER A 121 10.72 0.58 -9.88
C SER A 121 11.53 1.76 -9.34
N GLU A 122 10.81 2.71 -8.76
CA GLU A 122 11.38 3.83 -8.01
C GLU A 122 10.64 3.96 -6.68
N VAL A 123 11.40 4.14 -5.60
CA VAL A 123 10.84 4.34 -4.26
C VAL A 123 10.71 5.83 -4.00
N VAL A 124 9.47 6.28 -3.81
CA VAL A 124 9.17 7.69 -3.53
C VAL A 124 8.81 7.83 -2.05
N ASN A 125 9.75 8.39 -1.28
CA ASN A 125 9.51 8.72 0.13
C ASN A 125 8.79 10.06 0.24
N ASN A 126 7.55 10.02 0.72
CA ASN A 126 6.79 11.22 1.05
C ASN A 126 7.14 11.69 2.47
N ASP A 127 8.36 12.20 2.67
CA ASP A 127 8.71 12.85 3.94
C ASP A 127 7.86 14.13 4.10
N LYS A 128 6.91 14.09 5.03
CA LYS A 128 6.17 15.25 5.55
C LYS A 128 6.10 15.20 7.06
#